data_AF-J7QSN8-F1
#
_entry.id   AF-J7QSN8-F1
#
_cell.length_a   1.000
_cell.length_b   1.000
_cell.length_c   1.000
_cell.angle_alpha   90.00
_cell.angle_beta   90.00
_cell.angle_gamma   90.00
#
_symmetry.space_group_name_H-M   'P 1'
#
loop_
_entity.id
_entity.type
_entity.pdbx_description
1 polymer ?
#
loop_
_entity_poly.entity_id
_entity_poly.type
_entity_poly.pdbx_seq_one_letter_code
_entity_poly.pdbx_strand_id
1 'polypeptide(L)'
;MARKNFKRSIIVARYKHCGGRCEGVLENGTRCYAVVKPGAYECDHDDPDGLTGEPTFENARILCIPCHAEKTKDDVAAIAKAKRREANHVGAFIPPKRKIAVRPFPKRPRKLRIELAPLQRRGVYEARIAR
;
A
#
# COMPACT_ATOMS: atom_id res chain seq x y z
N MET A 1 -0.75 4.36 20.60
CA MET A 1 -0.73 5.83 20.78
C MET A 1 -2.11 6.35 20.42
N ALA A 2 -2.66 7.27 21.21
CA ALA A 2 -3.92 7.92 20.91
C ALA A 2 -3.73 8.89 19.74
N ARG A 3 -4.67 8.92 18.79
CA ARG A 3 -4.61 9.80 17.63
C ARG A 3 -4.55 11.27 18.06
N LYS A 4 -3.66 12.06 17.47
CA LYS A 4 -3.64 13.52 17.66
C LYS A 4 -4.73 14.15 16.78
N ASN A 5 -5.80 14.64 17.40
CA ASN A 5 -6.84 15.35 16.66
C ASN A 5 -6.33 16.75 16.25
N PHE A 6 -6.81 17.26 15.11
CA PHE A 6 -6.54 18.64 14.67
C PHE A 6 -7.08 19.68 15.66
N LYS A 7 -6.38 20.80 15.79
CA LYS A 7 -6.89 21.98 16.50
C LYS A 7 -8.09 22.54 15.76
N ARG A 8 -9.07 23.08 16.49
CA ARG A 8 -10.28 23.71 15.91
C ARG A 8 -9.95 24.80 14.89
N SER A 9 -8.89 25.58 15.13
CA SER A 9 -8.43 26.63 14.20
C SER A 9 -8.03 26.07 12.83
N ILE A 10 -7.36 24.93 12.80
CA ILE A 10 -6.92 24.27 11.56
C ILE A 10 -8.13 23.75 10.78
N ILE A 11 -9.10 23.14 11.46
CA ILE A 11 -10.33 22.62 10.84
C ILE A 11 -11.10 23.77 10.16
N VAL A 12 -11.28 24.89 10.87
CA VAL A 12 -11.98 26.07 10.31
C VAL A 12 -11.22 26.66 9.13
N ALA A 13 -9.89 26.78 9.24
CA ALA A 13 -9.06 27.28 8.14
C ALA A 13 -9.16 26.38 6.91
N ARG A 14 -9.10 25.05 7.09
CA ARG A 14 -9.16 24.10 5.99
C ARG A 14 -10.55 24.09 5.33
N TYR A 15 -11.61 24.24 6.12
CA TYR A 15 -12.98 24.32 5.61
C TYR A 15 -13.20 25.54 4.74
N LYS A 16 -12.63 26.68 5.13
CA LYS A 16 -12.65 27.90 4.31
C LYS A 16 -11.81 27.72 3.04
N HIS A 17 -10.66 27.07 3.14
CA HIS A 17 -9.78 26.80 1.99
C HIS A 17 -10.45 25.90 0.94
N CYS A 18 -11.11 24.81 1.35
CA CYS A 18 -11.78 23.91 0.41
C CYS A 18 -13.11 24.46 -0.14
N GLY A 19 -13.62 25.57 0.41
CA GLY A 19 -14.88 26.18 0.01
C GLY A 19 -16.10 25.27 0.23
N GLY A 20 -16.04 24.39 1.23
CA GLY A 20 -17.11 23.42 1.50
C GLY A 20 -17.19 22.27 0.47
N ARG A 21 -16.07 21.92 -0.18
CA ARG A 21 -15.98 20.77 -1.08
C ARG A 21 -15.06 19.69 -0.53
N CYS A 22 -15.38 18.44 -0.85
CA CYS A 22 -14.56 17.28 -0.53
C CYS A 22 -13.24 17.32 -1.32
N GLU A 23 -12.12 17.10 -0.63
CA GLU A 23 -10.77 17.03 -1.18
C GLU A 23 -10.30 15.58 -1.44
N GLY A 24 -11.20 14.60 -1.29
CA GLY A 24 -10.92 13.18 -1.53
C GLY A 24 -10.62 12.88 -2.99
N VAL A 25 -9.69 11.94 -3.21
CA VAL A 25 -9.30 11.42 -4.52
C VAL A 25 -9.98 10.08 -4.72
N LEU A 26 -10.72 9.93 -5.82
CA LEU A 26 -11.40 8.70 -6.21
C LEU A 26 -10.42 7.75 -6.93
N GLU A 27 -10.82 6.49 -7.11
CA GLU A 27 -10.00 5.46 -7.77
C GLU A 27 -9.56 5.84 -9.20
N ASN A 28 -10.38 6.62 -9.90
CA ASN A 28 -10.09 7.13 -11.25
C ASN A 28 -9.11 8.33 -11.25
N GLY A 29 -8.54 8.71 -10.10
CA GLY A 29 -7.63 9.84 -9.93
C GLY A 29 -8.31 11.21 -9.94
N THR A 30 -9.63 11.27 -10.09
CA THR A 30 -10.38 12.53 -10.04
C THR A 30 -10.74 12.91 -8.61
N ARG A 31 -10.90 14.21 -8.34
CA ARG A 31 -11.39 14.68 -7.03
C ARG A 31 -12.90 14.51 -6.94
N CYS A 32 -13.40 14.13 -5.77
CA CYS A 32 -14.82 13.91 -5.53
C CYS A 32 -15.67 15.19 -5.71
N TYR A 33 -15.14 16.36 -5.36
CA TYR A 33 -15.82 17.68 -5.42
C TYR A 33 -17.22 17.77 -4.75
N ALA A 34 -17.65 16.73 -4.03
CA ALA A 34 -18.94 16.72 -3.35
C ALA A 34 -19.05 17.89 -2.36
N VAL A 35 -20.20 18.55 -2.37
CA VAL A 35 -20.49 19.64 -1.43
C VAL A 35 -20.71 19.04 -0.04
N VAL A 36 -19.85 19.41 0.90
CA VAL A 36 -19.95 19.00 2.29
C VAL A 36 -20.69 20.06 3.08
N LYS A 37 -21.77 19.66 3.76
CA LYS A 37 -22.51 20.56 4.67
C LYS A 37 -21.71 20.73 5.97
N PRO A 38 -21.77 21.89 6.63
CA PRO A 38 -21.22 22.06 7.98
C PRO A 38 -21.74 20.96 8.92
N GLY A 39 -20.84 20.21 9.54
CA GLY A 39 -21.19 19.09 10.44
C GLY A 39 -21.37 17.73 9.78
N ALA A 40 -21.35 17.65 8.44
CA ALA A 40 -21.42 16.40 7.67
C ALA A 40 -20.11 16.14 6.90
N TYR A 41 -18.98 16.33 7.57
CA TYR A 41 -17.64 16.08 7.03
C TYR A 41 -16.71 15.63 8.15
N GLU A 42 -15.63 14.97 7.76
CA GLU A 42 -14.54 14.59 8.65
C GLU A 42 -13.26 15.30 8.20
N CYS A 43 -12.49 15.79 9.17
CA CYS A 43 -11.17 16.36 8.94
C CYS A 43 -10.14 15.28 9.24
N ASP A 44 -9.45 14.82 8.21
CA ASP A 44 -8.54 13.69 8.26
C ASP A 44 -7.13 14.10 7.82
N HIS A 45 -6.11 13.34 8.21
CA HIS A 45 -4.72 13.57 7.83
C HIS A 45 -4.45 12.97 6.47
N ASP A 46 -3.78 13.66 5.55
CA ASP A 46 -3.34 13.06 4.29
C ASP A 46 -2.37 11.89 4.53
N ASP A 47 -1.32 12.17 5.30
CA ASP A 47 -0.44 11.17 5.89
C ASP A 47 -0.95 10.80 7.28
N PRO A 48 -1.26 9.52 7.57
CA PRO A 48 -1.82 9.13 8.86
C PRO A 48 -0.86 9.37 10.03
N ASP A 49 -1.40 9.84 11.17
CA ASP A 49 -0.68 10.02 12.45
C ASP A 49 -0.03 8.72 12.95
N GLY A 50 -0.57 7.55 12.57
CA GLY A 50 0.02 6.26 12.91
C GLY A 50 1.33 5.92 12.19
N LEU A 51 1.76 6.73 11.22
CA LEU A 51 3.02 6.60 10.49
C LEU A 51 3.93 7.80 10.78
N THR A 52 3.59 8.97 10.23
CA THR A 52 4.41 10.19 10.32
C THR A 52 3.57 11.48 10.31
N GLY A 53 2.24 11.35 10.28
CA GLY A 53 1.32 12.47 10.06
C GLY A 53 1.23 13.44 11.21
N GLU A 54 1.82 14.63 11.07
CA GLU A 54 1.57 15.71 12.04
C GLU A 54 0.23 16.41 11.78
N PRO A 55 -0.46 16.91 12.82
CA PRO A 55 -1.73 17.62 12.68
C PRO A 55 -1.52 19.07 12.22
N THR A 56 -0.93 19.26 11.04
CA THR A 56 -0.67 20.56 10.40
C THR A 56 -1.77 20.93 9.41
N PHE A 57 -1.83 22.19 9.00
CA PHE A 57 -2.80 22.66 8.02
C PHE A 57 -2.62 22.01 6.63
N GLU A 58 -1.37 21.75 6.25
CA GLU A 58 -1.02 21.13 4.97
C GLU A 58 -1.48 19.67 4.92
N ASN A 59 -1.33 18.95 6.04
CA ASN A 59 -1.73 17.56 6.19
C ASN A 59 -3.25 17.40 6.44
N ALA A 60 -3.96 18.43 6.88
CA ALA A 60 -5.41 18.35 7.08
C ALA A 60 -6.15 18.30 5.73
N ARG A 61 -7.11 17.40 5.57
CA ARG A 61 -8.03 17.34 4.43
C ARG A 61 -9.47 17.22 4.89
N ILE A 62 -10.38 17.82 4.14
CA ILE A 62 -11.82 17.69 4.40
C ILE A 62 -12.42 16.67 3.47
N LEU A 63 -12.98 15.62 4.07
CA LEU A 63 -13.56 14.50 3.37
C LEU A 63 -15.04 14.38 3.69
N CYS A 64 -15.82 14.00 2.68
CA CYS A 64 -17.15 13.47 2.92
C CYS A 64 -17.05 12.08 3.56
N ILE A 65 -18.11 11.66 4.24
CA ILE A 65 -18.19 10.37 4.94
C ILE A 65 -17.74 9.17 4.08
N PRO A 66 -18.15 9.01 2.80
CA PRO A 66 -17.73 7.85 2.01
C PRO A 66 -16.23 7.88 1.69
N CYS A 67 -15.68 9.01 1.24
CA CYS A 67 -14.24 9.12 0.97
C CYS A 67 -13.41 8.94 2.24
N HIS A 68 -13.90 9.42 3.39
CA HIS A 68 -13.25 9.19 4.68
C HIS A 68 -13.26 7.70 5.05
N ALA A 69 -14.38 7.00 4.85
CA ALA A 69 -14.50 5.58 5.15
C ALA A 69 -13.59 4.71 4.28
N GLU A 70 -13.43 5.04 2.99
CA GLU A 70 -12.49 4.37 2.09
C GLU A 70 -11.05 4.59 2.54
N LYS A 71 -10.65 5.85 2.71
CA LYS A 71 -9.30 6.21 3.16
C LYS A 71 -8.94 5.58 4.51
N THR A 72 -9.87 5.59 5.46
CA THR A 72 -9.65 4.98 6.79
C THR A 72 -9.31 3.49 6.68
N LYS A 73 -9.91 2.75 5.75
CA LYS A 73 -9.60 1.32 5.56
C LYS A 73 -8.17 1.12 5.09
N ASP A 74 -7.73 1.93 4.13
CA ASP A 74 -6.39 1.86 3.56
C ASP A 74 -5.33 2.27 4.59
N ASP A 75 -5.58 3.34 5.32
CA ASP A 75 -4.68 3.83 6.37
C ASP A 75 -4.50 2.82 7.50
N VAL A 76 -5.60 2.22 7.97
CA VAL A 76 -5.55 1.18 9.01
C VAL A 76 -4.73 -0.01 8.52
N ALA A 77 -4.88 -0.43 7.26
CA ALA A 77 -4.09 -1.51 6.68
C ALA A 77 -2.59 -1.15 6.60
N ALA A 78 -2.27 0.08 6.18
CA ALA A 78 -0.90 0.58 6.09
C ALA A 78 -0.23 0.68 7.48
N ILE A 79 -0.92 1.26 8.46
CA ILE A 79 -0.45 1.36 9.86
C ILE A 79 -0.19 -0.03 10.45
N ALA A 80 -1.13 -0.97 10.26
CA ALA A 80 -0.97 -2.34 10.75
C ALA A 80 0.22 -3.06 10.09
N LYS A 81 0.52 -2.76 8.83
CA LYS A 81 1.70 -3.28 8.13
C LYS A 81 2.98 -2.67 8.68
N ALA A 82 3.02 -1.36 8.92
CA ALA A 82 4.18 -0.67 9.49
C ALA A 82 4.51 -1.22 10.89
N LYS A 83 3.51 -1.34 11.77
CA LYS A 83 3.68 -1.93 13.12
C LYS A 83 4.22 -3.36 13.08
N ARG A 84 3.76 -4.19 12.13
CA ARG A 84 4.30 -5.55 11.94
C ARG A 84 5.76 -5.54 11.49
N ARG A 85 6.13 -4.63 10.59
CA ARG A 85 7.53 -4.47 10.14
C ARG A 85 8.43 -4.03 11.27
N GLU A 86 7.98 -3.05 12.06
CA GLU A 86 8.69 -2.57 13.25
C GLU A 86 8.88 -3.71 14.25
N ALA A 87 7.81 -4.44 14.60
CA ALA A 87 7.88 -5.58 15.51
C ALA A 87 8.86 -6.67 15.05
N ASN A 88 8.90 -6.95 13.75
CA ASN A 88 9.87 -7.89 13.16
C ASN A 88 11.31 -7.36 13.26
N HIS A 89 11.51 -6.06 13.00
CA HIS A 89 12.83 -5.44 13.01
C HIS A 89 13.43 -5.41 14.43
N VAL A 90 12.62 -5.08 15.44
CA VAL A 90 13.06 -5.03 16.85
C VAL A 90 13.03 -6.39 17.55
N GLY A 91 12.64 -7.47 16.85
CA GLY A 91 12.58 -8.82 17.41
C GLY A 91 11.43 -9.05 18.40
N ALA A 92 10.51 -8.11 18.55
CA ALA A 92 9.29 -8.26 19.37
C ALA A 92 8.21 -9.12 18.69
N PHE A 93 8.52 -9.70 17.52
CA PHE A 93 7.62 -10.61 16.83
C PHE A 93 7.38 -11.87 17.66
N ILE A 94 6.14 -12.03 18.10
CA ILE A 94 5.71 -13.22 18.83
C ILE A 94 5.53 -14.35 17.81
N PRO A 95 6.32 -15.44 17.86
CA PRO A 95 6.15 -16.56 16.97
C PRO A 95 4.76 -17.19 17.17
N PRO A 96 4.13 -17.73 16.11
CA PRO A 96 2.84 -18.36 16.24
C PRO A 96 2.90 -19.53 17.23
N LYS A 97 1.92 -19.60 18.15
CA LYS A 97 1.86 -20.61 19.22
C LYS A 97 1.85 -22.05 18.71
N ARG A 98 1.43 -22.28 17.47
CA ARG A 98 1.45 -23.58 16.80
C ARG A 98 2.12 -23.44 15.44
N LYS A 99 3.05 -24.34 15.13
CA LYS A 99 3.54 -24.51 13.76
C LYS A 99 2.38 -25.01 12.92
N ILE A 100 2.17 -24.40 11.75
CA ILE A 100 1.13 -24.86 10.82
C ILE A 100 1.49 -26.29 10.39
N ALA A 101 0.63 -27.25 10.74
CA ALA A 101 0.78 -28.62 10.29
C ALA A 101 0.36 -28.68 8.81
N VAL A 102 1.31 -28.44 7.90
CA VAL A 102 1.08 -28.57 6.46
C VAL A 102 1.36 -30.00 6.01
N ARG A 103 0.50 -30.54 5.16
CA ARG A 103 0.74 -31.81 4.46
C ARG A 103 1.96 -31.63 3.54
N PRO A 104 2.93 -32.56 3.51
CA PRO A 104 4.08 -32.44 2.62
C PRO A 104 3.62 -32.26 1.17
N PHE A 105 4.30 -31.40 0.41
CA PHE A 105 4.11 -31.37 -1.04
C PHE A 105 4.34 -32.78 -1.62
N PRO A 106 3.53 -33.24 -2.58
CA PRO A 106 3.73 -34.54 -3.20
C PRO A 106 5.12 -34.57 -3.84
N LYS A 107 5.93 -35.57 -3.46
CA LYS A 107 7.25 -35.76 -4.06
C LYS A 107 7.06 -36.07 -5.54
N ARG A 108 7.60 -35.22 -6.42
CA ARG A 108 7.66 -35.53 -7.85
C ARG A 108 8.58 -36.74 -8.06
N PRO A 109 8.23 -37.68 -8.96
CA PRO A 109 9.14 -38.75 -9.33
C PRO A 109 10.43 -38.14 -9.91
N ARG A 110 11.57 -38.74 -9.58
CA ARG A 110 12.87 -38.31 -10.09
C ARG A 110 12.83 -38.44 -11.61
N LYS A 111 13.00 -37.33 -12.34
CA LYS A 111 13.10 -37.40 -13.81
C LYS A 111 14.32 -38.25 -14.16
N LEU A 112 14.15 -39.22 -15.06
CA LEU A 112 15.27 -39.91 -15.68
C LEU A 112 16.16 -38.87 -16.38
N ARG A 113 17.47 -39.02 -16.25
CA ARG A 113 18.43 -38.13 -16.90
C ARG A 113 18.34 -38.41 -18.40
N ILE A 114 17.71 -37.50 -19.14
CA ILE A 114 17.65 -37.58 -20.59
C ILE A 114 19.02 -37.12 -21.10
N GLU A 115 19.73 -37.99 -21.81
CA GLU A 115 20.92 -37.58 -22.56
C GLU A 115 20.46 -36.72 -23.74
N LEU A 116 20.75 -35.42 -23.69
CA LEU A 116 20.46 -34.55 -24.82
C LEU A 116 21.36 -34.95 -25.99
N ALA A 117 20.77 -35.10 -27.16
CA ALA A 117 21.53 -35.30 -28.39
C ALA A 117 22.52 -34.14 -28.59
N PRO A 118 23.74 -34.40 -29.07
CA PRO A 118 24.73 -33.35 -29.28
C PRO A 118 24.19 -32.34 -30.29
N LEU A 119 24.28 -31.06 -29.95
CA LEU A 119 23.89 -29.97 -30.84
C LEU A 119 24.74 -30.03 -32.10
N GLN A 120 24.10 -30.15 -33.27
CA GLN A 120 24.80 -30.09 -34.55
C GLN A 120 25.40 -28.68 -34.71
N ARG A 121 26.72 -28.62 -34.94
CA ARG A 121 27.39 -27.37 -35.29
C ARG A 121 26.88 -26.93 -36.66
N ARG A 122 26.07 -25.87 -36.72
CA ARG A 122 25.81 -25.18 -37.99
C ARG A 122 27.10 -24.48 -38.39
N GLY A 123 27.79 -24.99 -39.42
CA GLY A 123 29.01 -24.38 -39.97
C GLY A 123 28.67 -23.07 -40.65
N VAL A 124 28.66 -21.96 -39.91
CA VAL A 124 28.26 -20.65 -40.43
C VAL A 124 29.38 -19.94 -41.20
N TYR A 125 30.56 -20.56 -41.39
CA TYR A 125 31.76 -19.88 -41.91
C TYR A 125 32.70 -20.74 -42.79
N GLU A 126 32.19 -21.68 -43.59
CA GLU A 126 33.00 -22.45 -44.57
C GLU A 126 32.80 -22.00 -46.04
N ALA A 127 32.53 -20.72 -46.30
CA ALA A 127 32.34 -20.23 -47.69
C ALA A 127 33.05 -18.89 -47.99
N ARG A 128 34.29 -18.71 -47.52
CA ARG A 128 35.14 -17.56 -47.92
C ARG A 128 36.61 -17.87 -48.22
N ILE A 129 36.96 -19.11 -48.58
CA ILE A 129 38.27 -19.41 -49.18
C ILE A 129 38.05 -20.38 -50.35
N ALA A 130 37.79 -19.84 -51.54
CA ALA A 130 38.15 -20.42 -52.84
C ALA A 130 37.52 -19.62 -54.00
N ARG A 131 38.22 -18.56 -54.43
CA ARG A 131 38.52 -18.18 -55.83
C ARG A 131 39.02 -16.75 -55.89
#